data_AF-X1MYG0-F1
#
_entry.id   AF-X1MYG0-F1
#
_cell.length_a   1.000
_cell.length_b   1.000
_cell.length_c   1.000
_cell.angle_alpha   90.00
_cell.angle_beta   90.00
_cell.angle_gamma   90.00
#
_symmetry.space_group_name_H-M   'P 1'
#
loop_
_entity.id
_entity.type
_entity.pdbx_description
1 polymer ?
#
loop_
_entity_poly.entity_id
_entity_poly.type
_entity_poly.pdbx_seq_one_letter_code
_entity_poly.pdbx_strand_id
1 'polypeptide(L)'
;MNIDEEFDIFYVDLNKLEEQIAEHSFLFVQYSKELKKTQRETQQKKADLDLVKAELSLKIIKNPKKYNLQDKPTAPMVSSMVLKRSKYKAALKAYFDAQELTDSFQVYVNAFEHRKRMLEEA
;
A
#
# COMPACT_ATOMS: atom_id res chain seq x y z
N MET A 1 -8.72 -14.22 -3.49
CA MET A 1 -8.67 -14.36 -4.95
C MET A 1 -7.58 -15.37 -5.23
N ASN A 2 -7.95 -16.51 -5.81
CA ASN A 2 -7.01 -17.59 -6.11
C ASN A 2 -6.25 -17.24 -7.40
N ILE A 3 -5.01 -17.71 -7.55
CA ILE A 3 -4.17 -17.43 -8.75
C ILE A 3 -4.88 -17.88 -10.05
N ASP A 4 -5.71 -18.93 -9.96
CA ASP A 4 -6.52 -19.43 -11.08
C ASP A 4 -7.65 -18.46 -11.51
N GLU A 5 -8.19 -17.63 -10.60
CA GLU A 5 -9.16 -16.58 -10.94
C GLU A 5 -8.48 -15.35 -11.57
N GLU A 6 -7.21 -15.14 -11.24
CA GLU A 6 -6.39 -14.02 -11.74
C GLU A 6 -6.01 -14.19 -13.22
N PHE A 7 -5.83 -15.45 -13.66
CA PHE A 7 -5.56 -15.79 -15.05
C PHE A 7 -6.77 -15.60 -15.96
N ASP A 8 -7.98 -15.70 -15.41
CA ASP A 8 -9.24 -15.63 -16.15
C ASP A 8 -9.57 -14.21 -16.61
N ILE A 9 -9.38 -13.20 -15.75
CA ILE A 9 -9.77 -11.81 -16.04
C ILE A 9 -8.96 -11.15 -17.18
N PHE A 10 -7.75 -11.64 -17.45
CA PHE A 10 -6.88 -11.14 -18.52
C PHE A 10 -6.82 -12.07 -19.74
N TYR A 11 -7.51 -13.21 -19.69
CA TYR A 11 -7.64 -14.08 -20.84
C TYR A 11 -8.46 -13.40 -21.95
N VAL A 12 -8.04 -13.61 -23.21
CA VAL A 12 -8.71 -13.08 -24.39
C VAL A 12 -9.23 -14.24 -25.23
N ASP A 13 -10.56 -14.33 -25.35
CA ASP A 13 -11.23 -15.27 -26.25
C ASP A 13 -11.67 -14.52 -27.51
N LEU A 14 -11.04 -14.85 -28.64
CA LEU A 14 -11.33 -14.21 -29.92
C LEU A 14 -12.78 -14.41 -30.38
N ASN A 15 -13.45 -15.47 -29.93
CA ASN A 15 -14.86 -15.73 -30.28
C ASN A 15 -15.83 -14.91 -29.43
N LYS A 16 -15.36 -14.25 -28.37
CA LYS A 16 -16.15 -13.44 -27.43
C LYS A 16 -15.62 -12.03 -27.27
N LEU A 17 -14.89 -11.53 -28.28
CA LEU A 17 -14.15 -10.28 -28.17
C LEU A 17 -15.06 -9.08 -27.83
N GLU A 18 -16.25 -9.00 -28.44
CA GLU A 18 -17.21 -7.91 -28.19
C GLU A 18 -17.70 -7.88 -26.73
N GLU A 19 -18.04 -9.05 -26.18
CA GLU A 19 -18.46 -9.21 -24.78
C GLU A 19 -17.31 -8.81 -23.84
N GLN A 20 -16.11 -9.33 -24.10
CA GLN A 20 -14.93 -9.04 -23.29
C GLN A 20 -14.51 -7.57 -23.34
N ILE A 21 -14.71 -6.87 -24.46
CA ILE A 21 -14.48 -5.41 -24.57
C ILE A 21 -15.49 -4.65 -23.72
N ALA A 22 -16.76 -5.05 -23.73
CA ALA A 22 -17.79 -4.43 -22.88
C ALA A 22 -17.48 -4.65 -21.39
N GLU A 23 -17.09 -5.86 -21.00
CA GLU A 23 -16.69 -6.19 -19.63
C GLU A 23 -15.43 -5.46 -19.19
N HIS A 24 -14.46 -5.27 -20.09
CA HIS A 24 -13.20 -4.60 -19.81
C HIS A 24 -13.40 -3.21 -19.19
N SER A 25 -14.30 -2.41 -19.76
CA SER A 25 -14.58 -1.05 -19.27
C SER A 25 -15.16 -1.08 -17.85
N PHE A 26 -16.01 -2.06 -17.55
CA PHE A 26 -16.56 -2.25 -16.22
C PHE A 26 -15.48 -2.67 -15.21
N LEU A 27 -14.68 -3.69 -15.54
CA LEU A 27 -13.59 -4.19 -14.70
C LEU A 27 -12.55 -3.09 -14.44
N PHE A 28 -12.17 -2.33 -15.47
CA PHE A 28 -11.24 -1.22 -15.32
C PHE A 28 -11.72 -0.20 -14.28
N VAL A 29 -13.01 0.17 -14.32
CA VAL A 29 -13.60 1.10 -13.35
C VAL A 29 -13.64 0.50 -11.95
N GLN A 30 -13.96 -0.79 -11.81
CA GLN A 30 -13.99 -1.45 -10.50
C GLN A 30 -12.59 -1.47 -9.87
N TYR A 31 -11.57 -1.94 -10.59
CA TYR A 31 -10.20 -1.99 -10.07
C TYR A 31 -9.60 -0.59 -9.85
N SER A 32 -9.96 0.40 -10.67
CA SER A 32 -9.57 1.80 -10.45
C SER A 32 -10.18 2.39 -9.16
N LYS A 33 -11.42 2.02 -8.83
CA LYS A 33 -12.07 2.43 -7.57
C LYS A 33 -11.39 1.80 -6.36
N GLU A 34 -11.10 0.49 -6.42
CA GLU A 34 -10.38 -0.19 -5.35
C GLU A 34 -8.96 0.37 -5.18
N LEU A 35 -8.23 0.60 -6.28
CA LEU A 35 -6.93 1.30 -6.24
C LEU A 35 -7.04 2.65 -5.52
N LYS A 36 -8.07 3.45 -5.84
CA LYS A 36 -8.22 4.77 -5.20
C LYS A 36 -8.51 4.66 -3.70
N LYS A 37 -9.28 3.65 -3.31
CA LYS A 37 -9.59 3.36 -1.92
C LYS A 37 -8.33 2.94 -1.16
N THR A 38 -7.55 2.00 -1.69
CA THR A 38 -6.32 1.54 -1.03
C THR A 38 -5.27 2.64 -0.97
N GLN A 39 -5.14 3.49 -1.99
CA GLN A 39 -4.28 4.68 -1.93
C GLN A 39 -4.62 5.59 -0.74
N ARG A 40 -5.92 5.82 -0.50
CA ARG A 40 -6.37 6.61 0.66
C ARG A 40 -6.00 5.92 1.98
N GLU A 41 -6.20 4.61 2.06
CA GLU A 41 -5.84 3.82 3.25
C GLU A 41 -4.34 3.85 3.51
N THR A 42 -3.48 3.70 2.48
CA THR A 42 -2.02 3.80 2.59
C THR A 42 -1.59 5.16 3.09
N GLN A 43 -2.18 6.25 2.57
CA GLN A 43 -1.91 7.60 3.05
C GLN A 43 -2.29 7.77 4.53
N GLN A 44 -3.44 7.21 4.93
CA GLN A 44 -3.85 7.23 6.34
C GLN A 44 -2.87 6.45 7.21
N LYS A 45 -2.47 5.23 6.82
CA LYS A 45 -1.50 4.42 7.58
C LYS A 45 -0.13 5.10 7.65
N LYS A 46 0.25 5.85 6.62
CA LYS A 46 1.47 6.66 6.64
C LYS A 46 1.40 7.76 7.69
N ALA A 47 0.29 8.49 7.74
CA ALA A 47 0.05 9.52 8.74
C ALA A 47 0.05 8.93 10.17
N ASP A 48 -0.59 7.76 10.36
CA ASP A 48 -0.62 7.06 11.64
C ASP A 48 0.80 6.65 12.09
N LEU A 49 1.62 6.12 11.18
CA LEU A 49 3.01 5.76 11.44
C LEU A 49 3.84 6.98 11.88
N ASP A 50 3.68 8.11 11.18
CA ASP A 50 4.42 9.34 11.48
C ASP A 50 4.00 9.92 12.84
N LEU A 51 2.70 9.86 13.18
CA LEU A 51 2.18 10.22 14.50
C LEU A 51 2.78 9.34 15.60
N VAL A 52 2.77 8.01 15.43
CA VAL A 52 3.36 7.06 16.40
C VAL A 52 4.84 7.33 16.58
N LYS A 53 5.57 7.63 15.51
CA LYS A 53 6.99 7.99 15.57
C LYS A 53 7.20 9.25 16.40
N ALA A 54 6.39 10.29 16.18
CA ALA A 54 6.46 11.55 16.93
C ALA A 54 6.15 11.35 18.43
N GLU A 55 5.08 10.62 18.75
CA GLU A 55 4.70 10.30 20.13
C GLU A 55 5.81 9.54 20.87
N LEU A 56 6.38 8.52 20.24
CA LEU A 56 7.46 7.72 20.83
C LEU A 56 8.72 8.57 21.05
N SER A 57 9.05 9.43 20.08
CA SER A 57 10.19 10.33 20.18
C SER A 57 10.03 11.28 21.37
N LEU A 58 8.86 11.92 21.49
CA LEU A 58 8.54 12.81 22.61
C LEU A 58 8.56 12.07 23.96
N LYS A 59 8.03 10.85 24.00
CA LYS A 59 8.05 10.02 25.22
C LYS A 59 9.47 9.66 25.66
N ILE A 60 10.35 9.37 24.71
CA ILE A 60 11.78 9.07 24.97
C ILE A 60 12.51 10.32 25.45
N ILE A 61 12.32 11.46 24.79
CA ILE A 61 12.93 12.74 25.17
C ILE A 61 12.51 13.18 26.56
N LYS A 62 11.23 12.99 26.94
CA LYS A 62 10.73 13.33 28.28
C LYS A 62 11.28 12.43 29.38
N ASN A 63 11.69 11.20 29.07
CA ASN A 63 12.11 10.22 30.08
C ASN A 63 13.31 9.36 29.60
N PRO A 64 14.46 9.97 29.27
CA PRO A 64 15.56 9.26 28.61
C PRO A 64 16.13 8.12 29.47
N LYS A 65 16.20 8.30 30.80
CA LYS A 65 16.69 7.27 31.73
C LYS A 65 15.87 5.97 31.66
N LYS A 66 14.54 6.06 31.47
CA LYS A 66 13.65 4.88 31.31
C LYS A 66 14.01 4.05 30.08
N TYR A 67 14.71 4.66 29.13
CA TYR A 67 15.11 4.07 27.87
C TYR A 67 16.62 3.80 27.79
N ASN A 68 17.33 3.85 28.94
CA ASN A 68 18.78 3.68 29.05
C ASN A 68 19.56 4.69 28.19
N LEU A 69 19.06 5.92 28.10
CA LEU A 69 19.71 7.02 27.42
C LEU A 69 20.23 8.06 28.42
N GLN A 70 21.22 8.83 27.99
CA GLN A 70 21.72 10.01 28.72
C GLN A 70 20.62 11.08 28.85
N ASP A 71 20.75 11.97 29.84
CA ASP A 71 19.73 12.99 30.18
C ASP A 71 19.38 13.95 29.02
N LYS A 72 20.29 14.10 28.05
CA LYS A 72 20.06 14.84 26.81
C LYS A 72 20.40 13.94 25.63
N PRO A 73 19.50 13.02 25.24
CA PRO A 73 19.76 12.10 24.14
C PRO A 73 19.83 12.88 22.83
N THR A 74 20.76 12.51 21.96
CA THR A 74 20.85 13.11 20.62
C THR A 74 19.69 12.61 19.73
N ALA A 75 19.33 13.35 18.68
CA ALA A 75 18.27 12.95 17.75
C ALA A 75 18.51 11.55 17.11
N PRO A 76 19.74 11.15 16.76
CA PRO A 76 20.04 9.78 16.32
C PRO A 76 19.78 8.72 17.41
N MET A 77 20.14 8.99 18.67
CA MET A 77 19.87 8.07 19.79
C MET A 77 18.36 7.87 19.97
N VAL A 78 17.56 8.95 19.95
CA VAL A 78 16.10 8.85 20.04
C VAL A 78 15.54 8.05 18.88
N SER A 79 15.96 8.36 17.64
CA SER A 79 15.49 7.68 16.43
C SER A 79 15.75 6.18 16.47
N SER A 80 16.98 5.77 16.80
CA SER A 80 17.33 4.35 16.94
C SER A 80 16.49 3.64 18.01
N MET A 81 16.15 4.34 19.09
CA MET A 81 15.31 3.79 20.15
C MET A 81 13.84 3.68 19.75
N VAL A 82 13.32 4.58 18.91
CA VAL A 82 11.97 4.49 18.34
C VAL A 82 11.84 3.25 17.45
N LEU A 83 12.82 3.01 16.56
CA LEU A 83 12.81 1.86 15.63
C LEU A 83 12.72 0.51 16.35
N LYS A 84 13.27 0.41 17.57
CA LYS A 84 13.22 -0.82 18.38
C LYS A 84 11.86 -1.08 19.03
N ARG A 85 10.92 -0.11 19.03
CA ARG A 85 9.65 -0.25 19.73
C ARG A 85 8.62 -1.03 18.92
N SER A 86 7.96 -1.97 19.59
CA SER A 86 6.88 -2.77 19.01
C SER A 86 5.76 -1.91 18.42
N LYS A 87 5.37 -0.82 19.09
CA LYS A 87 4.35 0.12 18.58
C LYS A 87 4.73 0.71 17.21
N TYR A 88 6.00 1.14 17.05
CA TYR A 88 6.50 1.63 15.77
C TYR A 88 6.52 0.52 14.71
N LYS A 89 7.05 -0.65 15.05
CA LYS A 89 7.10 -1.81 14.14
C LYS A 89 5.71 -2.23 13.66
N ALA A 90 4.72 -2.22 14.55
CA ALA A 90 3.33 -2.55 14.21
C ALA A 90 2.72 -1.53 13.26
N ALA A 91 2.91 -0.23 13.52
CA ALA A 91 2.44 0.83 12.63
C ALA A 91 3.15 0.78 11.26
N LEU A 92 4.44 0.47 11.26
CA LEU A 92 5.23 0.33 10.03
C LEU A 92 4.74 -0.86 9.20
N LYS A 93 4.48 -2.00 9.85
CA LYS A 93 3.91 -3.17 9.17
C LYS A 93 2.55 -2.83 8.55
N ALA A 94 1.65 -2.19 9.31
CA ALA A 94 0.34 -1.81 8.79
C ALA A 94 0.42 -0.84 7.59
N TYR A 95 1.39 0.07 7.58
CA TYR A 95 1.67 0.92 6.43
C TYR A 95 2.16 0.12 5.22
N PHE A 96 3.11 -0.80 5.41
CA PHE A 96 3.62 -1.64 4.33
C PHE A 96 2.57 -2.59 3.78
N ASP A 97 1.75 -3.23 4.63
CA ASP A 97 0.67 -4.11 4.18
C ASP A 97 -0.33 -3.33 3.30
N ALA A 98 -0.66 -2.08 3.66
CA ALA A 98 -1.53 -1.22 2.86
C ALA A 98 -0.87 -0.77 1.55
N GLN A 99 0.44 -0.52 1.57
CA GLN A 99 1.21 -0.18 0.38
C GLN A 99 1.25 -1.35 -0.61
N GLU A 100 1.54 -2.56 -0.13
CA GLU A 100 1.55 -3.78 -0.94
C GLU A 100 0.21 -3.99 -1.66
N LEU A 101 -0.91 -3.85 -0.93
CA LEU A 101 -2.24 -3.96 -1.53
C LEU A 101 -2.50 -2.90 -2.61
N THR A 102 -2.06 -1.66 -2.38
CA THR A 102 -2.17 -0.59 -3.38
C THR A 102 -1.35 -0.90 -4.62
N ASP A 103 -0.13 -1.40 -4.44
CA ASP A 103 0.75 -1.78 -5.54
C ASP A 103 0.14 -2.94 -6.35
N SER A 104 -0.51 -3.91 -5.69
CA SER A 104 -1.27 -4.98 -6.37
C SER A 104 -2.39 -4.40 -7.24
N PHE A 105 -3.23 -3.50 -6.72
CA PHE A 105 -4.29 -2.87 -7.51
C PHE A 105 -3.75 -2.04 -8.69
N GLN A 106 -2.59 -1.42 -8.52
CA GLN A 106 -1.94 -0.68 -9.60
C GLN A 106 -1.50 -1.61 -10.74
N VAL A 107 -1.03 -2.82 -10.43
CA VAL A 107 -0.69 -3.83 -11.44
C VAL A 107 -1.90 -4.20 -12.29
N TYR A 108 -3.07 -4.43 -11.69
CA TYR A 108 -4.29 -4.73 -12.45
C TYR A 108 -4.70 -3.59 -13.38
N VAL A 109 -4.71 -2.34 -12.86
CA VAL A 109 -5.06 -1.16 -13.67
C VAL A 109 -4.10 -1.03 -14.86
N ASN A 110 -2.79 -1.20 -14.64
CA ASN A 110 -1.80 -1.16 -15.71
C ASN A 110 -2.02 -2.28 -16.73
N ALA A 111 -2.31 -3.51 -16.27
CA ALA A 111 -2.59 -4.65 -17.15
C ALA A 111 -3.83 -4.41 -18.02
N PHE A 112 -4.89 -3.80 -17.46
CA PHE A 112 -6.04 -3.39 -18.24
C PHE A 112 -5.67 -2.30 -19.27
N GLU A 113 -4.87 -1.29 -18.92
CA GLU A 113 -4.40 -0.31 -19.90
C GLU A 113 -3.62 -0.96 -21.06
N HIS A 114 -2.77 -1.94 -20.76
CA HIS A 114 -2.05 -2.69 -21.79
C HIS A 114 -3.00 -3.47 -22.69
N ARG A 115 -4.00 -4.16 -22.13
CA ARG A 115 -5.03 -4.87 -22.91
C ARG A 115 -5.81 -3.90 -23.81
N LYS A 116 -6.16 -2.71 -23.32
CA LYS A 116 -6.81 -1.67 -24.12
C LYS A 116 -5.94 -1.26 -25.33
N ARG A 117 -4.66 -0.94 -25.11
CA ARG A 117 -3.75 -0.53 -26.19
C ARG A 117 -3.58 -1.60 -27.26
N MET A 118 -3.49 -2.87 -26.84
CA MET A 118 -3.43 -4.01 -27.77
C MET A 118 -4.66 -4.06 -28.69
N LEU A 119 -5.86 -3.75 -28.17
CA LEU A 119 -7.10 -3.77 -28.95
C LEU A 119 -7.27 -2.54 -29.85
N GLU A 120 -6.65 -1.41 -29.50
CA GLU A 120 -6.64 -0.21 -30.35
C GLU A 120 -5.68 -0.35 -31.55
N GLU A 121 -4.67 -1.22 -31.46
CA GLU A 121 -3.65 -1.47 -32.48
C GLU A 121 -3.95 -2.69 -33.38
N ALA A 122 -5.02 -3.45 -33.12
CA ALA A 122 -5.44 -4.64 -33.85
C ALA A 122 -6.43 -4.32 -34.99
#